data_AF-A0A024B4L7-F1
#
_entry.id   AF-A0A024B4L7-F1
#
_cell.length_a   1.000
_cell.length_b   1.000
_cell.length_c   1.000
_cell.angle_alpha   90.00
_cell.angle_beta   90.00
_cell.angle_gamma   90.00
#
_symmetry.space_group_name_H-M   'P 1'
#
loop_
_entity.id
_entity.type
_entity.pdbx_description
1 polymer ?
#
loop_
_entity_poly.entity_id
_entity_poly.type
_entity_poly.pdbx_seq_one_letter_code
_entity_poly.pdbx_strand_id
1 'polypeptide(L)'
;IVHTQGWAHCHTPAIDASGVVKAVLDDLFEYFGSHKLPAQVRIALACCLNMCGAVHCSDIAILGVHRKPPFIEHERVQNVCEIPLVIAACPTAAIKPKKVGELKSIEINNERCMFCGNCY
;
A
#
# COMPACT_ATOMS: atom_id res chain seq x y z
N ILE A 1 -0.15 -8.67 17.27
CA ILE A 1 0.33 -8.06 16.01
C ILE A 1 -0.43 -6.77 15.82
N VAL A 2 0.23 -5.61 15.72
CA VAL A 2 -0.43 -4.35 15.34
C VAL A 2 -0.75 -4.44 13.85
N HIS A 3 -2.00 -4.19 13.45
CA HIS A 3 -2.38 -4.28 12.04
C HIS A 3 -3.38 -3.20 11.59
N THR A 4 -3.54 -3.08 10.28
CA THR A 4 -4.41 -2.10 9.62
C THR A 4 -5.76 -2.71 9.21
N GLN A 5 -6.53 -1.98 8.40
CA GLN A 5 -7.88 -2.38 7.99
C GLN A 5 -7.94 -3.53 6.96
N GLY A 6 -7.00 -3.59 6.01
CA GLY A 6 -7.04 -4.59 4.94
C GLY A 6 -8.29 -4.47 4.06
N TRP A 7 -8.78 -5.61 3.57
CA TRP A 7 -9.95 -5.67 2.68
C TRP A 7 -11.28 -5.40 3.39
N ALA A 8 -11.29 -5.42 4.72
CA ALA A 8 -12.50 -5.14 5.49
C ALA A 8 -13.01 -3.71 5.29
N HIS A 9 -12.12 -2.74 5.01
CA HIS A 9 -12.54 -1.33 4.96
C HIS A 9 -11.67 -0.39 4.11
N CYS A 10 -10.42 -0.73 3.79
CA CYS A 10 -9.55 0.19 3.06
C CYS A 10 -9.78 0.09 1.54
N HIS A 11 -9.61 1.20 0.81
CA HIS A 11 -9.68 1.25 -0.65
C HIS A 11 -8.31 1.21 -1.35
N THR A 12 -7.20 1.34 -0.60
CA THR A 12 -5.82 1.16 -1.09
C THR A 12 -5.08 -0.11 -0.59
N PRO A 13 -5.74 -1.21 -0.13
CA PRO A 13 -5.02 -2.38 0.37
C PRO A 13 -4.45 -3.20 -0.80
N ALA A 14 -3.19 -3.60 -0.68
CA ALA A 14 -2.59 -4.62 -1.55
C ALA A 14 -2.85 -6.05 -1.04
N ILE A 15 -3.06 -6.20 0.27
CA ILE A 15 -3.35 -7.47 0.96
C ILE A 15 -4.41 -7.27 2.05
N ASP A 16 -5.03 -8.35 2.51
CA ASP A 16 -5.82 -8.31 3.74
C ASP A 16 -4.94 -8.15 4.98
N ALA A 17 -5.54 -7.63 6.05
CA ALA A 17 -4.89 -7.51 7.35
C ALA A 17 -5.37 -8.61 8.31
N SER A 18 -6.66 -8.67 8.59
CA SER A 18 -7.23 -9.56 9.60
C SER A 18 -6.95 -11.04 9.33
N GLY A 19 -7.10 -11.49 8.08
CA GLY A 19 -6.84 -12.88 7.69
C GLY A 19 -5.37 -13.27 7.82
N VAL A 20 -4.45 -12.41 7.42
CA VAL A 20 -3.01 -12.67 7.52
C VAL A 20 -2.56 -12.71 8.98
N VAL A 21 -3.04 -11.76 9.79
CA VAL A 21 -2.76 -11.74 11.24
C VAL A 21 -3.28 -13.00 11.92
N LYS A 22 -4.49 -13.45 11.57
CA LYS A 22 -5.06 -14.68 12.09
C LYS A 22 -4.19 -15.89 11.76
N ALA A 23 -3.81 -16.06 10.49
CA ALA A 23 -2.95 -17.17 10.08
C ALA A 23 -1.59 -17.17 10.82
N VAL A 24 -0.94 -16.01 10.93
CA VAL A 24 0.36 -15.89 11.61
C VAL A 24 0.24 -16.15 13.12
N LEU A 25 -0.81 -15.63 13.78
CA LEU A 25 -1.00 -15.83 15.21
C LEU A 25 -1.40 -17.26 15.57
N ASP A 26 -2.07 -17.98 14.67
CA ASP A 26 -2.37 -19.40 14.87
C ASP A 26 -1.09 -20.24 14.85
N ASP A 27 -0.20 -20.00 13.89
CA ASP A 27 1.09 -20.70 13.79
C ASP A 27 2.06 -20.33 14.93
N LEU A 28 2.00 -19.10 15.44
CA LEU A 28 2.88 -18.61 16.51
C LEU A 28 2.25 -18.67 17.91
N PHE A 29 1.08 -19.29 18.07
CA PHE A 29 0.34 -19.27 19.32
C PHE A 29 1.13 -19.84 20.51
N GLU A 30 1.96 -20.87 20.27
CA GLU A 30 2.79 -21.46 21.32
C GLU A 30 3.80 -20.48 21.94
N TYR A 31 4.22 -19.47 21.18
CA TYR A 31 5.16 -18.46 21.66
C TYR A 31 4.46 -17.38 22.47
N PHE A 32 3.20 -17.07 22.16
CA PHE A 32 2.45 -15.94 22.74
C PHE A 32 2.30 -16.04 24.27
N GLY A 33 2.07 -17.25 24.79
CA GLY A 33 1.96 -17.51 26.23
C GLY A 33 3.28 -17.95 26.89
N SER A 34 4.41 -17.94 26.18
CA SER A 34 5.69 -18.46 26.66
C SER A 34 6.79 -17.39 26.70
N HIS A 35 7.92 -17.71 27.31
CA HIS A 35 9.13 -16.88 27.30
C HIS A 35 10.32 -17.65 26.68
N LYS A 36 10.08 -18.35 25.57
CA LYS A 36 11.12 -19.14 24.86
C LYS A 36 12.07 -18.28 24.01
N LEU A 37 11.71 -17.03 23.73
CA LEU A 37 12.47 -16.13 22.86
C LEU A 37 13.48 -15.29 23.66
N PRO A 38 14.64 -14.94 23.08
CA PRO A 38 15.69 -14.18 23.78
C PRO A 38 15.28 -12.74 24.13
N ALA A 39 14.27 -12.19 23.45
CA ALA A 39 13.66 -10.90 23.71
C ALA A 39 12.20 -10.90 23.23
N GLN A 40 11.43 -9.89 23.62
CA GLN A 40 10.08 -9.69 23.13
C GLN A 40 10.12 -9.35 21.63
N VAL A 41 9.46 -10.16 20.79
CA VAL A 41 9.34 -9.90 19.36
C VAL A 41 8.04 -9.15 19.06
N ARG A 42 8.15 -8.03 18.37
CA ARG A 42 7.02 -7.22 17.89
C ARG A 42 6.84 -7.47 16.40
N ILE A 43 5.70 -8.07 16.06
CA ILE A 43 5.25 -8.26 14.69
C ILE A 43 4.18 -7.22 14.38
N ALA A 44 4.29 -6.55 13.24
CA ALA A 44 3.25 -5.65 12.73
C ALA A 44 2.95 -5.93 11.25
N LEU A 45 1.74 -5.57 10.83
CA LEU A 45 1.26 -5.72 9.47
C LEU A 45 0.64 -4.44 8.94
N ALA A 46 0.92 -4.09 7.69
CA ALA A 46 0.23 -3.04 6.97
C ALA A 46 -0.22 -3.55 5.60
N CYS A 47 -1.48 -3.29 5.29
CA CYS A 47 -2.10 -3.69 4.02
C CYS A 47 -1.55 -2.94 2.81
N CYS A 48 -0.90 -1.79 3.01
CA CYS A 48 -0.18 -1.04 2.00
C CYS A 48 0.96 -0.22 2.63
N LEU A 49 1.79 0.39 1.78
CA LEU A 49 2.93 1.24 2.14
C LEU A 49 2.62 2.58 2.79
N ASN A 50 1.33 2.92 3.00
CA ASN A 50 0.99 3.99 3.94
C ASN A 50 1.29 3.59 5.39
N MET A 51 1.54 2.29 5.64
CA MET A 51 2.08 1.78 6.90
C MET A 51 1.37 2.33 8.14
N CYS A 52 0.03 2.34 8.15
CA CYS A 52 -0.81 2.98 9.18
C CYS A 52 -0.70 2.34 10.57
N GLY A 53 0.49 2.31 11.16
CA GLY A 53 0.87 1.58 12.35
C GLY A 53 2.39 1.44 12.47
N ALA A 54 2.84 0.35 13.10
CA ALA A 54 4.24 0.17 13.52
C ALA A 54 5.13 -0.61 12.53
N VAL A 55 4.69 -0.80 11.28
CA VAL A 55 5.41 -1.66 10.29
C VAL A 55 6.83 -1.18 10.02
N HIS A 56 7.07 0.13 9.98
CA HIS A 56 8.39 0.71 9.71
C HIS A 56 9.37 0.58 10.90
N CYS A 57 8.91 0.13 12.07
CA CYS A 57 9.69 0.08 13.31
C CYS A 57 9.45 -1.20 14.14
N SER A 58 9.01 -2.28 13.48
CA SER A 58 8.79 -3.59 14.10
C SER A 58 9.95 -4.54 13.84
N ASP A 59 10.17 -5.49 14.75
CA ASP A 59 11.20 -6.53 14.59
C ASP A 59 10.92 -7.40 13.36
N ILE A 60 9.64 -7.69 13.11
CA ILE A 60 9.15 -8.37 11.90
C ILE A 60 7.97 -7.58 11.34
N ALA A 61 8.06 -7.26 10.05
CA ALA A 61 7.10 -6.43 9.35
C ALA A 61 6.52 -7.21 8.15
N ILE A 62 5.18 -7.27 8.07
CA ILE A 62 4.47 -7.78 6.91
C ILE A 62 3.86 -6.59 6.17
N LEU A 63 4.21 -6.43 4.89
CA LEU A 63 3.81 -5.27 4.10
C LEU A 63 3.20 -5.69 2.76
N GLY A 64 1.99 -5.23 2.50
CA GLY A 64 1.37 -5.30 1.18
C GLY A 64 2.01 -4.33 0.19
N VAL A 65 2.42 -4.83 -0.97
CA VAL A 65 3.07 -4.03 -2.03
C VAL A 65 2.46 -4.40 -3.39
N HIS A 66 2.16 -3.39 -4.20
CA HIS A 66 1.73 -3.58 -5.59
C HIS A 66 2.95 -3.86 -6.49
N ARG A 67 2.74 -4.54 -7.62
CA ARG A 67 3.82 -4.87 -8.58
C ARG A 67 3.49 -4.47 -10.02
N LYS A 68 2.48 -3.60 -10.19
CA LYS A 68 2.02 -3.13 -11.50
C LYS A 68 1.76 -1.63 -11.44
N PRO A 69 2.08 -0.88 -12.51
CA PRO A 69 1.70 0.53 -12.61
C PRO A 69 0.18 0.71 -12.54
N PRO A 70 -0.32 1.90 -12.14
CA PRO A 70 -1.74 2.22 -12.19
C PRO A 70 -2.30 2.08 -13.61
N PHE A 71 -3.54 1.60 -13.70
CA PHE A 71 -4.34 1.71 -14.92
C PHE A 71 -5.01 3.09 -14.94
N ILE A 72 -4.94 3.79 -16.08
CA ILE A 72 -5.48 5.15 -16.19
C ILE A 72 -6.85 5.11 -16.86
N GLU A 73 -7.89 5.48 -16.11
CA GLU A 73 -9.23 5.72 -16.65
C GLU A 73 -9.33 7.15 -17.21
N HIS A 74 -8.84 7.36 -18.43
CA HIS A 74 -8.69 8.69 -19.04
C HIS A 74 -9.96 9.56 -19.03
N GLU A 75 -11.14 8.95 -19.13
CA GLU A 75 -12.45 9.63 -19.11
C GLU A 75 -12.82 10.21 -17.74
N ARG A 76 -12.32 9.60 -16.65
CA ARG A 76 -12.66 9.99 -15.28
C ARG A 76 -11.66 10.95 -14.66
N VAL A 77 -10.37 10.83 -15.02
CA VAL A 77 -9.27 11.62 -14.43
C VAL A 77 -9.60 13.12 -14.37
N GLN A 78 -10.09 13.72 -15.45
CA GLN A 78 -10.40 15.16 -15.46
C GLN A 78 -11.57 15.56 -14.54
N ASN A 79 -12.47 14.62 -14.24
CA ASN A 79 -13.71 14.88 -13.52
C ASN A 79 -13.57 14.63 -12.01
N VAL A 80 -12.67 13.70 -11.61
CA VAL A 80 -12.53 13.28 -10.21
C VAL A 80 -11.18 13.62 -9.60
N CYS A 81 -10.18 14.01 -10.40
CA CYS A 81 -8.82 14.29 -9.92
C CYS A 81 -8.40 15.73 -10.24
N GLU A 82 -7.70 16.34 -9.29
CA GLU A 82 -6.87 17.51 -9.57
C GLU A 82 -5.52 17.04 -10.13
N ILE A 83 -5.35 17.14 -11.46
CA ILE A 83 -4.15 16.65 -12.17
C ILE A 83 -2.82 17.09 -11.52
N PRO A 84 -2.64 18.36 -11.09
CA PRO A 84 -1.41 18.78 -10.41
C PRO A 84 -1.12 17.98 -9.13
N LEU A 85 -2.15 17.64 -8.35
CA LEU A 85 -1.99 16.84 -7.13
C LEU A 85 -1.57 15.41 -7.45
N VAL A 86 -2.18 14.80 -8.47
CA VAL A 86 -1.80 13.44 -8.91
C VAL A 86 -0.34 13.38 -9.37
N ILE A 87 0.12 14.40 -10.10
CA ILE A 87 1.53 14.50 -10.53
C ILE A 87 2.45 14.66 -9.31
N ALA A 88 2.11 15.58 -8.40
CA ALA A 88 2.91 15.86 -7.19
C ALA A 88 2.95 14.68 -6.20
N ALA A 89 1.94 13.82 -6.20
CA ALA A 89 1.88 12.62 -5.37
C ALA A 89 2.93 11.55 -5.75
N CYS A 90 3.55 11.65 -6.93
CA CYS A 90 4.51 10.66 -7.40
C CYS A 90 5.94 10.94 -6.90
N PRO A 91 6.50 10.11 -6.00
CA PRO A 91 7.83 10.34 -5.45
C PRO A 91 8.96 10.15 -6.47
N THR A 92 8.72 9.39 -7.53
CA THR A 92 9.70 9.14 -8.59
C THR A 92 9.50 10.02 -9.82
N ALA A 93 8.55 10.95 -9.78
CA ALA A 93 8.15 11.80 -10.91
C ALA A 93 7.88 10.98 -12.21
N ALA A 94 7.24 9.83 -12.06
CA ALA A 94 6.84 8.96 -13.17
C ALA A 94 5.61 9.49 -13.93
N ILE A 95 4.83 10.40 -13.33
CA ILE A 95 3.56 10.89 -13.87
C ILE A 95 3.79 12.22 -14.59
N LYS A 96 3.24 12.34 -15.81
CA LYS A 96 3.28 13.56 -16.61
C LYS A 96 1.88 13.96 -17.09
N PRO A 97 1.59 15.24 -17.30
CA PRO A 97 0.35 15.67 -17.91
C PRO A 97 0.30 15.24 -19.38
N LYS A 98 -0.86 14.76 -19.84
CA LYS A 98 -1.09 14.37 -21.24
C LYS A 98 -2.50 14.75 -21.67
N LYS A 99 -2.69 15.06 -22.95
CA LYS A 99 -4.03 15.13 -23.54
C LYS A 99 -4.31 13.84 -24.30
N VAL A 100 -5.49 13.28 -24.09
CA VAL A 100 -5.97 12.10 -24.84
C VAL A 100 -7.24 12.54 -25.57
N GLY A 101 -7.10 12.85 -26.86
CA GLY A 101 -8.12 13.61 -27.60
C GLY A 101 -8.30 14.99 -26.98
N GLU A 102 -9.54 15.33 -26.62
CA GLU A 102 -9.86 16.59 -25.94
C GLU A 102 -9.76 16.51 -24.40
N LEU A 103 -9.61 15.30 -23.85
CA LEU A 103 -9.59 15.07 -22.41
C LEU A 103 -8.24 15.48 -21.80
N LYS A 104 -8.30 16.19 -20.68
CA LYS A 104 -7.11 16.44 -19.85
C LYS A 104 -6.83 15.19 -19.02
N SER A 105 -5.66 14.58 -19.18
CA SER A 105 -5.32 13.34 -18.51
C SER A 105 -3.84 13.30 -18.10
N ILE A 106 -3.37 12.12 -17.74
CA ILE A 106 -1.99 11.85 -17.34
C ILE A 106 -1.41 10.67 -18.11
N GLU A 107 -0.09 10.57 -18.11
CA GLU A 107 0.69 9.43 -18.59
C GLU A 107 1.68 9.00 -17.51
N ILE A 108 1.91 7.69 -17.41
CA ILE A 108 2.83 7.09 -16.45
C ILE A 108 4.01 6.47 -17.22
N ASN A 109 5.23 6.88 -16.87
CA ASN A 109 6.42 6.15 -17.26
C ASN A 109 6.56 4.90 -16.38
N ASN A 110 6.23 3.74 -16.94
CA ASN A 110 6.25 2.46 -16.24
C ASN A 110 7.64 2.07 -15.71
N GLU A 111 8.71 2.44 -16.40
CA GLU A 111 10.09 2.15 -15.97
C GLU A 111 10.49 2.92 -14.71
N ARG A 112 9.86 4.08 -14.48
CA ARG A 112 10.09 4.91 -13.29
C ARG A 112 9.10 4.63 -12.15
N CYS A 113 8.01 3.92 -12.41
CA CYS A 113 6.99 3.64 -11.41
C CYS A 113 7.48 2.54 -10.46
N MET A 114 7.39 2.78 -9.14
CA MET A 114 7.70 1.78 -8.11
C MET A 114 6.45 1.27 -7.37
N PHE A 115 5.26 1.50 -7.94
CA PHE A 115 3.99 0.93 -7.48
C PHE A 115 3.57 1.32 -6.06
N CYS A 116 3.88 2.54 -5.61
CA CYS A 116 3.46 3.02 -4.29
C CYS A 116 1.94 3.17 -4.13
N GLY A 117 1.18 3.28 -5.22
CA GLY A 117 -0.27 3.49 -5.15
C GLY A 117 -0.70 4.86 -4.62
N ASN A 118 0.23 5.78 -4.28
CA ASN A 118 -0.11 7.11 -3.73
C ASN A 118 -0.86 8.03 -4.71
N CYS A 119 -0.88 7.67 -6.00
CA CYS A 119 -1.55 8.42 -7.06
C CYS A 119 -2.94 7.86 -7.42
N TYR A 120 -3.35 6.75 -6.79
CA TYR A 120 -4.69 6.18 -6.91
C TYR A 120 -5.66 6.97 -6.03
#